data_AF-A0A351CIE9-F1
#
_entry.id   AF-A0A351CIE9-F1
#
_cell.length_a   1.000
_cell.length_b   1.000
_cell.length_c   1.000
_cell.angle_alpha   90.00
_cell.angle_beta   90.00
_cell.angle_gamma   90.00
#
_symmetry.space_group_name_H-M   'P 1'
#
loop_
_entity.id
_entity.type
_entity.pdbx_description
1 polymer ?
#
loop_
_entity_poly.entity_id
_entity_poly.type
_entity_poly.pdbx_seq_one_letter_code
_entity_poly.pdbx_strand_id
1 'polypeptide(L)'
;MNDSIYYIFNYRDLEQSGFSVYSTVSVDLVFTLRGNCLIDVFDINTLKQIAYLDFDTSKSIMLGSAFRSPLIGLPFSTLFRKRFETLLLPLKDLRSKHEVGFFVDIDYRNKGKKEIWNLDEIMMAIAFETAFEDKIHNFTIKPTGDTATYYRKKYNAKICRQPRNDLTMTVHLKTVRKNLRHLRMIEKEGKTVFFTVKGVPDLIA
;
A
#
# COMPACT_ATOMS: atom_id res chain seq x y z
N MET A 1 -26.08 -17.18 7.36
CA MET A 1 -25.89 -16.43 6.10
C MET A 1 -24.54 -15.73 6.25
N ASN A 2 -23.62 -15.86 5.29
CA ASN A 2 -22.33 -15.17 5.38
C ASN A 2 -22.43 -13.85 4.62
N ASP A 3 -22.99 -12.84 5.29
CA ASP A 3 -22.89 -11.47 4.80
C ASP A 3 -21.42 -11.09 4.75
N SER A 4 -20.96 -10.73 3.55
CA SER A 4 -19.54 -10.40 3.35
C SER A 4 -19.25 -9.08 4.05
N ILE A 5 -18.52 -9.13 5.16
CA ILE A 5 -18.10 -7.92 5.88
C ILE A 5 -17.22 -7.09 4.94
N TYR A 6 -17.57 -5.82 4.78
CA TYR A 6 -16.78 -4.83 4.05
C TYR A 6 -16.44 -3.65 4.97
N TYR A 7 -15.20 -3.19 4.90
CA TYR A 7 -14.71 -2.00 5.59
C TYR A 7 -14.52 -0.86 4.59
N ILE A 8 -14.46 0.37 5.08
CA ILE A 8 -14.27 1.58 4.25
C ILE A 8 -12.93 2.22 4.59
N PHE A 9 -12.09 2.40 3.58
CA PHE A 9 -10.86 3.18 3.65
C PHE A 9 -11.07 4.55 3.01
N ASN A 10 -10.69 5.64 3.69
CA ASN A 10 -10.81 7.00 3.14
C ASN A 10 -9.54 7.43 2.40
N TYR A 11 -9.48 7.10 1.10
CA TYR A 11 -8.36 7.46 0.24
C TYR A 11 -8.20 8.97 0.12
N ARG A 12 -9.30 9.75 0.09
CA ARG A 12 -9.20 11.20 -0.09
C ARG A 12 -8.69 11.92 1.17
N ASP A 13 -9.07 11.47 2.36
CA ASP A 13 -8.51 11.99 3.61
C ASP A 13 -7.02 11.62 3.75
N LEU A 14 -6.62 10.40 3.34
CA LEU A 14 -5.20 10.04 3.26
C LEU A 14 -4.39 11.00 2.36
N GLU A 15 -4.93 11.35 1.19
CA GLU A 15 -4.29 12.27 0.23
C GLU A 15 -4.23 13.71 0.75
N GLN A 16 -5.32 14.21 1.34
CA GLN A 16 -5.45 15.61 1.75
C GLN A 16 -4.84 15.91 3.13
N SER A 17 -5.03 15.02 4.10
CA SER A 17 -4.55 15.16 5.49
C SER A 17 -3.18 14.50 5.71
N GLY A 18 -2.70 13.70 4.75
CA GLY A 18 -1.48 12.89 4.87
C GLY A 18 -1.63 11.66 5.78
N PHE A 19 -2.83 11.40 6.31
CA PHE A 19 -3.15 10.20 7.09
C PHE A 19 -4.64 9.83 6.98
N SER A 20 -4.96 8.56 7.15
CA SER A 20 -6.34 8.06 7.34
C SER A 20 -6.32 6.93 8.37
N VAL A 21 -7.38 6.85 9.17
CA VAL A 21 -7.65 5.67 10.01
C VAL A 21 -8.38 4.61 9.18
N TYR A 22 -8.18 3.34 9.50
CA TYR A 22 -8.86 2.17 8.96
C TYR A 22 -9.22 1.23 10.10
N SER A 23 -10.50 1.18 10.45
CA SER A 23 -11.04 0.39 11.55
C SER A 23 -11.64 -0.92 11.04
N THR A 24 -11.22 -2.04 11.60
CA THR A 24 -11.91 -3.34 11.48
C THR A 24 -12.55 -3.71 12.82
N VAL A 25 -13.25 -4.86 12.90
CA VAL A 25 -13.69 -5.41 14.19
C VAL A 25 -12.54 -5.88 15.10
N SER A 26 -11.32 -5.97 14.57
CA SER A 26 -10.16 -6.61 15.22
C SER A 26 -9.00 -5.66 15.53
N VAL A 27 -8.89 -4.52 14.83
CA VAL A 27 -7.80 -3.55 14.96
C VAL A 27 -8.11 -2.22 14.27
N ASP A 28 -7.66 -1.12 14.87
CA ASP A 28 -7.55 0.18 14.22
C ASP A 28 -6.14 0.40 13.69
N LEU A 29 -6.02 0.65 12.38
CA LEU A 29 -4.76 1.01 11.73
C LEU A 29 -4.77 2.50 11.38
N VAL A 30 -3.64 3.19 11.55
CA VAL A 30 -3.41 4.48 10.88
C VAL A 30 -2.46 4.27 9.71
N PHE A 31 -2.92 4.68 8.53
CA PHE A 31 -2.11 4.81 7.33
C PHE A 31 -1.63 6.25 7.25
N THR A 32 -0.36 6.49 6.90
CA THR A 32 0.15 7.81 6.53
C THR A 32 0.74 7.79 5.13
N LEU A 33 0.56 8.87 4.37
CA LEU A 33 1.12 9.07 3.04
C LEU A 33 2.09 10.25 3.08
N ARG A 34 3.36 10.00 2.73
CA ARG A 34 4.45 10.97 2.72
C ARG A 34 4.87 11.26 1.28
N GLY A 35 4.76 12.52 0.85
CA GLY A 35 5.28 12.99 -0.44
C GLY A 35 4.77 12.23 -1.67
N ASN A 36 3.53 11.73 -1.64
CA ASN A 36 2.91 10.90 -2.67
C ASN A 36 3.67 9.61 -3.01
N CYS A 37 4.59 9.16 -2.15
CA CYS A 37 5.59 8.16 -2.50
C CYS A 37 5.85 7.10 -1.41
N LEU A 38 5.68 7.44 -0.12
CA LEU A 38 5.92 6.51 0.98
C LEU A 38 4.65 6.35 1.82
N ILE A 39 4.12 5.13 1.88
CA ILE A 39 3.02 4.72 2.74
C ILE A 39 3.59 4.00 3.96
N ASP A 40 3.12 4.35 5.14
CA ASP A 40 3.44 3.68 6.40
C ASP A 40 2.14 3.31 7.13
N VAL A 41 2.10 2.17 7.83
CA VAL A 41 0.90 1.70 8.54
C VAL A 41 1.24 1.23 9.95
N PHE A 42 0.41 1.61 10.92
CA PHE A 42 0.65 1.43 12.35
C PHE A 42 -0.62 0.96 13.07
N ASP A 43 -0.50 0.07 14.06
CA ASP A 43 -1.61 -0.30 14.96
C ASP A 43 -1.74 0.73 16.08
N ILE A 44 -2.91 1.39 16.20
CA ILE A 44 -3.17 2.41 17.23
C ILE A 44 -2.91 1.88 18.64
N ASN A 45 -3.23 0.61 18.89
CA ASN A 45 -3.17 0.00 20.22
C ASN A 45 -1.74 -0.27 20.71
N THR A 46 -0.77 -0.32 19.79
CA THR A 46 0.64 -0.59 20.12
C THR A 46 1.60 0.51 19.69
N LEU A 47 1.12 1.48 18.89
CA LEU A 47 1.89 2.54 18.22
C LEU A 47 3.08 2.05 17.37
N LYS A 48 3.15 0.74 17.09
CA LYS A 48 4.19 0.12 16.28
C LYS A 48 3.89 0.28 14.80
N GLN A 49 4.93 0.51 14.00
CA GLN A 49 4.86 0.33 12.55
C GLN A 49 4.71 -1.16 12.24
N ILE A 50 3.72 -1.51 11.44
CA ILE A 50 3.38 -2.89 11.05
C ILE A 50 3.41 -3.10 9.53
N ALA A 51 3.51 -2.03 8.74
CA ALA A 51 3.78 -2.11 7.31
C ALA A 51 4.41 -0.81 6.75
N TYR A 52 5.08 -0.92 5.60
CA TYR A 52 5.42 0.22 4.75
C TYR A 52 5.51 -0.18 3.26
N LEU A 53 5.34 0.80 2.37
CA LEU A 53 5.53 0.68 0.93
C LEU A 53 6.14 1.99 0.41
N ASP A 54 7.41 1.93 -0.01
CA ASP A 54 8.10 3.04 -0.68
C ASP A 54 8.08 2.82 -2.20
N PHE A 55 7.39 3.71 -2.91
CA PHE A 55 7.29 3.77 -4.36
C PHE A 55 7.66 5.18 -4.86
N ASP A 56 7.88 5.38 -6.16
CA ASP A 56 8.30 6.68 -6.67
C ASP A 56 7.76 6.94 -8.08
N THR A 57 6.74 7.79 -8.19
CA THR A 57 6.10 8.17 -9.45
C THR A 57 7.02 8.93 -10.39
N SER A 58 8.15 9.49 -9.90
CA SER A 58 9.16 10.15 -10.72
C SER A 58 10.17 9.20 -11.39
N LYS A 59 10.16 7.90 -11.05
CA LYS A 59 11.15 6.91 -11.52
C LYS A 59 10.60 5.99 -12.61
N SER A 60 11.49 5.55 -13.51
CA SER A 60 11.19 4.54 -14.55
C SER A 60 10.87 3.14 -13.99
N ILE A 61 11.41 2.83 -12.81
CA ILE A 61 11.00 1.72 -11.95
C ILE A 61 10.42 2.36 -10.68
N MET A 62 9.10 2.32 -10.55
CA MET A 62 8.36 3.01 -9.50
C MET A 62 8.38 2.22 -8.19
N LEU A 63 8.36 0.88 -8.26
CA LEU A 63 8.56 0.02 -7.10
C LEU A 63 9.80 -0.86 -7.32
N GLY A 64 10.88 -0.52 -6.62
CA GLY A 64 12.07 -1.37 -6.48
C GLY A 64 11.90 -2.41 -5.39
N SER A 65 12.99 -2.98 -4.88
CA SER A 65 12.95 -3.89 -3.72
C SER A 65 14.28 -4.07 -3.03
N ALA A 66 14.33 -3.67 -1.76
CA ALA A 66 14.80 -4.54 -0.70
C ALA A 66 13.58 -5.07 0.09
N PHE A 67 13.21 -6.34 -0.13
CA PHE A 67 12.33 -7.07 0.80
C PHE A 67 13.14 -7.52 2.03
N ARG A 68 13.56 -6.55 2.86
CA ARG A 68 14.13 -6.80 4.19
C ARG A 68 13.32 -6.04 5.22
N SER A 69 13.13 -6.64 6.40
CA SER A 69 12.57 -5.90 7.54
C SER A 69 13.48 -4.70 7.80
N PRO A 70 12.95 -3.47 7.79
CA PRO A 70 13.77 -2.29 7.99
C PRO A 70 14.09 -2.20 9.48
N LEU A 71 15.36 -1.98 9.81
CA LEU A 71 15.78 -1.61 11.16
C LEU A 71 15.42 -0.14 11.40
N ILE A 72 14.11 0.12 11.44
CA ILE A 72 13.47 1.43 11.46
C ILE A 72 12.43 1.43 12.58
N GLY A 73 12.74 2.16 13.65
CA GLY A 73 11.74 2.76 14.53
C GLY A 73 11.70 4.25 14.25
N LEU A 74 11.00 4.69 13.18
CA LEU A 74 11.00 6.09 12.72
C LEU A 74 9.55 6.56 12.36
N PRO A 75 8.94 7.49 13.13
CA PRO A 75 7.58 8.04 12.90
C PRO A 75 7.55 9.29 11.95
N PHE A 76 6.53 10.16 11.75
CA PHE A 76 5.30 10.62 12.47
C PHE A 76 5.09 12.16 12.21
N SER A 77 4.20 12.57 11.28
CA SER A 77 4.04 13.96 10.75
C SER A 77 3.72 15.06 11.78
N THR A 78 3.83 16.35 11.42
CA THR A 78 3.60 17.48 12.35
C THR A 78 2.14 17.59 12.86
N LEU A 79 1.16 17.21 12.05
CA LEU A 79 -0.24 17.07 12.47
C LEU A 79 -0.44 15.80 13.31
N PHE A 80 0.21 14.70 12.92
CA PHE A 80 0.20 13.44 13.65
C PHE A 80 0.79 13.58 15.07
N ARG A 81 1.91 14.30 15.21
CA ARG A 81 2.56 14.70 16.47
C ARG A 81 1.59 15.31 17.49
N LYS A 82 0.64 16.13 17.02
CA LYS A 82 -0.36 16.78 17.89
C LYS A 82 -1.54 15.87 18.28
N ARG A 83 -1.79 14.79 17.53
CA ARG A 83 -2.95 13.91 17.70
C ARG A 83 -2.60 12.56 18.35
N PHE A 84 -1.35 12.13 18.22
CA PHE A 84 -0.86 10.82 18.63
C PHE A 84 0.59 10.87 19.17
N GLU A 85 1.05 12.04 19.61
CA GLU A 85 2.29 12.31 20.40
C GLU A 85 3.64 11.80 19.85
N THR A 86 3.69 11.32 18.60
CA THR A 86 4.83 10.56 18.07
C THR A 86 5.51 11.25 16.86
N LEU A 87 6.83 11.09 16.68
CA LEU A 87 7.75 12.09 16.12
C LEU A 87 8.31 11.82 14.69
N LEU A 88 8.49 12.87 13.87
CA LEU A 88 8.90 12.79 12.45
C LEU A 88 10.40 12.50 12.21
N LEU A 89 10.74 11.57 11.29
CA LEU A 89 11.92 11.73 10.41
C LEU A 89 11.52 12.10 8.96
N PRO A 90 12.11 13.17 8.37
CA PRO A 90 11.87 13.58 6.99
C PRO A 90 12.14 12.48 5.95
N LEU A 91 11.35 12.50 4.87
CA LEU A 91 11.47 11.58 3.73
C LEU A 91 12.89 11.52 3.13
N LYS A 92 13.59 12.67 3.09
CA LYS A 92 14.98 12.79 2.62
C LYS A 92 15.98 11.99 3.47
N ASP A 93 15.72 11.90 4.77
CA ASP A 93 16.62 11.29 5.75
C ASP A 93 16.40 9.76 5.88
N LEU A 94 15.25 9.29 5.37
CA LEU A 94 14.93 7.89 5.13
C LEU A 94 15.56 7.41 3.81
N ARG A 95 15.27 8.10 2.70
CA ARG A 95 15.73 7.72 1.34
C ARG A 95 17.24 7.87 1.11
N SER A 96 17.98 8.49 2.04
CA SER A 96 19.44 8.55 2.02
C SER A 96 20.13 7.36 2.72
N LYS A 97 19.37 6.46 3.36
CA LYS A 97 19.91 5.37 4.19
C LYS A 97 19.48 3.96 3.78
N HIS A 98 18.45 3.82 2.96
CA HIS A 98 17.79 2.54 2.71
C HIS A 98 17.39 2.35 1.24
N GLU A 99 17.41 1.10 0.78
CA GLU A 99 16.81 0.71 -0.50
C GLU A 99 15.28 0.57 -0.36
N VAL A 100 14.55 1.10 -1.35
CA VAL A 100 13.08 1.14 -1.36
C VAL A 100 12.46 -0.26 -1.36
N GLY A 101 11.31 -0.44 -0.72
CA GLY A 101 10.72 -1.77 -0.56
C GLY A 101 9.29 -1.79 -0.06
N PHE A 102 8.79 -3.00 0.17
CA PHE A 102 7.42 -3.29 0.60
C PHE A 102 7.46 -4.34 1.72
N PHE A 103 6.82 -4.06 2.84
CA PHE A 103 6.78 -4.95 4.00
C PHE A 103 5.41 -4.89 4.67
N VAL A 104 4.95 -6.03 5.15
CA VAL A 104 3.79 -6.18 6.05
C VAL A 104 4.16 -7.23 7.09
N ASP A 105 3.99 -6.91 8.37
CA ASP A 105 4.24 -7.80 9.49
C ASP A 105 3.37 -9.07 9.42
N ILE A 106 3.92 -10.20 9.89
CA ILE A 106 3.29 -11.51 9.73
C ILE A 106 1.96 -11.64 10.51
N ASP A 107 1.79 -10.94 11.64
CA ASP A 107 0.53 -10.96 12.40
C ASP A 107 -0.58 -10.12 11.73
N TYR A 108 -0.23 -9.30 10.74
CA TYR A 108 -1.11 -8.39 10.00
C TYR A 108 -1.34 -8.84 8.54
N ARG A 109 -0.72 -9.95 8.13
CA ARG A 109 -0.75 -10.47 6.76
C ARG A 109 -1.67 -11.68 6.63
N ASN A 110 -2.77 -11.53 5.90
CA ASN A 110 -3.57 -12.60 5.27
C ASN A 110 -3.62 -13.93 6.07
N LYS A 111 -4.51 -14.00 7.08
CA LYS A 111 -4.61 -15.03 8.15
C LYS A 111 -3.63 -14.87 9.34
N GLY A 112 -2.91 -13.75 9.43
CA GLY A 112 -2.21 -13.35 10.66
C GLY A 112 -3.16 -13.08 11.83
N LYS A 113 -2.63 -13.05 13.07
CA LYS A 113 -3.40 -12.96 14.33
C LYS A 113 -4.38 -11.79 14.44
N LYS A 114 -4.19 -10.72 13.67
CA LYS A 114 -5.04 -9.51 13.65
C LYS A 114 -6.22 -9.60 12.67
N GLU A 115 -6.37 -10.73 11.98
CA GLU A 115 -7.46 -11.05 11.05
C GLU A 115 -7.63 -10.11 9.84
N ILE A 116 -6.72 -9.17 9.63
CA ILE A 116 -6.77 -8.26 8.47
C ILE A 116 -6.59 -9.06 7.17
N TRP A 117 -7.61 -9.00 6.32
CA TRP A 117 -7.55 -9.50 4.96
C TRP A 117 -7.11 -8.37 4.01
N ASN A 118 -6.03 -8.60 3.26
CA ASN A 118 -5.49 -7.75 2.18
C ASN A 118 -4.90 -6.39 2.55
N LEU A 119 -4.23 -6.24 3.70
CA LEU A 119 -3.41 -5.05 3.97
C LEU A 119 -2.42 -4.76 2.82
N ASP A 120 -1.86 -5.81 2.21
CA ASP A 120 -0.98 -5.74 1.05
C ASP A 120 -1.67 -5.18 -0.22
N GLU A 121 -2.99 -5.37 -0.38
CA GLU A 121 -3.77 -4.85 -1.50
C GLU A 121 -4.23 -3.41 -1.26
N ILE A 122 -4.56 -3.04 0.00
CA ILE A 122 -4.87 -1.64 0.35
C ILE A 122 -3.67 -0.74 0.01
N MET A 123 -2.47 -1.14 0.43
CA MET A 123 -1.25 -0.36 0.18
C MET A 123 -0.90 -0.25 -1.30
N MET A 124 -1.02 -1.36 -2.05
CA MET A 124 -0.84 -1.33 -3.51
C MET A 124 -1.93 -0.52 -4.23
N ALA A 125 -3.18 -0.54 -3.75
CA ALA A 125 -4.27 0.27 -4.31
C ALA A 125 -4.05 1.77 -4.09
N ILE A 126 -3.58 2.18 -2.90
CA ILE A 126 -3.15 3.57 -2.66
C ILE A 126 -2.05 3.96 -3.65
N ALA A 127 -0.98 3.17 -3.78
CA ALA A 127 0.13 3.48 -4.67
C ALA A 127 -0.27 3.54 -6.17
N PHE A 128 -1.15 2.64 -6.61
CA PHE A 128 -1.72 2.66 -7.96
C PHE A 128 -2.62 3.87 -8.21
N GLU A 129 -3.42 4.28 -7.22
CA GLU A 129 -4.32 5.41 -7.35
C GLU A 129 -3.56 6.73 -7.35
N THR A 130 -2.59 6.91 -6.44
CA THR A 130 -1.71 8.09 -6.43
C THR A 130 -0.97 8.24 -7.76
N ALA A 131 -0.41 7.15 -8.31
CA ALA A 131 0.21 7.17 -9.63
C ALA A 131 -0.79 7.50 -10.77
N PHE A 132 -2.04 7.02 -10.68
CA PHE A 132 -3.07 7.33 -11.67
C PHE A 132 -3.52 8.80 -11.61
N GLU A 133 -3.59 9.40 -10.42
CA GLU A 133 -3.84 10.83 -10.24
C GLU A 133 -2.64 11.68 -10.73
N ASP A 134 -1.40 11.20 -10.58
CA ASP A 134 -0.17 11.70 -11.24
C ASP A 134 -0.16 11.44 -12.78
N LYS A 135 -1.26 10.97 -13.36
CA LYS A 135 -1.49 10.72 -14.81
C LYS A 135 -0.67 9.58 -15.41
N ILE A 136 0.01 8.76 -14.60
CA ILE A 136 0.71 7.56 -15.07
C ILE A 136 -0.31 6.55 -15.62
N HIS A 137 0.09 5.81 -16.66
CA HIS A 137 -0.72 4.74 -17.24
C HIS A 137 -0.16 3.34 -16.92
N ASN A 138 1.14 3.26 -16.70
CA ASN A 138 1.92 2.04 -16.55
C ASN A 138 2.79 2.16 -15.29
N PHE A 139 2.46 1.40 -14.25
CA PHE A 139 3.23 1.36 -13.00
C PHE A 139 4.28 0.25 -13.09
N THR A 140 5.56 0.61 -13.12
CA THR A 140 6.68 -0.33 -13.33
C THR A 140 7.23 -0.83 -12.00
N ILE A 141 7.35 -2.15 -11.88
CA ILE A 141 7.80 -2.88 -10.70
C ILE A 141 9.04 -3.72 -11.07
N LYS A 142 10.07 -3.72 -10.22
CA LYS A 142 11.18 -4.69 -10.27
C LYS A 142 10.97 -5.72 -9.15
N PRO A 143 10.35 -6.89 -9.43
CA PRO A 143 10.17 -7.94 -8.41
C PRO A 143 11.50 -8.53 -7.93
N THR A 144 11.50 -9.08 -6.71
CA THR A 144 12.65 -9.77 -6.09
C THR A 144 12.28 -11.21 -5.76
N GLY A 145 13.18 -12.16 -6.05
CA GLY A 145 12.87 -13.59 -5.95
C GLY A 145 11.64 -13.95 -6.79
N ASP A 146 10.78 -14.84 -6.28
CA ASP A 146 9.53 -15.25 -6.95
C ASP A 146 8.33 -14.31 -6.66
N THR A 147 8.55 -13.07 -6.20
CA THR A 147 7.40 -12.13 -6.07
C THR A 147 6.77 -11.77 -7.42
N ALA A 148 7.45 -12.04 -8.54
CA ALA A 148 6.89 -11.90 -9.89
C ALA A 148 5.59 -12.71 -10.07
N THR A 149 5.50 -13.90 -9.47
CA THR A 149 4.28 -14.73 -9.50
C THR A 149 3.13 -14.09 -8.73
N TYR A 150 3.41 -13.39 -7.61
CA TYR A 150 2.43 -12.61 -6.86
C TYR A 150 1.90 -11.42 -7.67
N TYR A 151 2.77 -10.56 -8.23
CA TYR A 151 2.33 -9.39 -9.01
C TYR A 151 1.54 -9.79 -10.27
N ARG A 152 1.93 -10.88 -10.95
CA ARG A 152 1.18 -11.46 -12.08
C ARG A 152 -0.22 -11.92 -11.65
N LYS A 153 -0.33 -12.71 -10.56
CA LYS A 153 -1.61 -13.28 -10.11
C LYS A 153 -2.57 -12.26 -9.51
N LYS A 154 -2.07 -11.28 -8.75
CA LYS A 154 -2.90 -10.33 -7.98
C LYS A 154 -3.22 -9.03 -8.75
N TYR A 155 -2.35 -8.60 -9.66
CA TYR A 155 -2.47 -7.30 -10.35
C TYR A 155 -2.40 -7.39 -11.88
N ASN A 156 -2.42 -8.60 -12.45
CA ASN A 156 -2.23 -8.86 -13.89
C ASN A 156 -0.97 -8.20 -14.48
N ALA A 157 0.10 -8.12 -13.67
CA ALA A 157 1.35 -7.50 -14.08
C ALA A 157 1.99 -8.27 -15.25
N LYS A 158 2.34 -7.57 -16.32
CA LYS A 158 2.97 -8.15 -17.52
C LYS A 158 4.49 -7.98 -17.48
N ILE A 159 5.22 -9.02 -17.89
CA ILE A 159 6.69 -8.99 -17.92
C ILE A 159 7.16 -8.06 -19.04
N CYS A 160 8.06 -7.13 -18.68
CA CYS A 160 8.82 -6.31 -19.61
C CYS A 160 10.22 -6.93 -19.76
N ARG A 161 10.53 -7.46 -20.95
CA ARG A 161 11.88 -7.94 -21.27
C ARG A 161 12.78 -6.74 -21.57
N GLN A 162 13.79 -6.50 -20.74
CA GLN A 162 14.88 -5.58 -21.03
C GLN A 162 16.11 -6.36 -21.53
N PRO A 163 17.04 -5.72 -22.29
CA PRO A 163 18.23 -6.39 -22.85
C PRO A 163 19.36 -6.64 -21.83
N ARG A 164 19.08 -6.48 -20.52
CA ARG A 164 19.97 -6.84 -19.40
C ARG A 164 19.11 -7.60 -18.37
N ASN A 165 19.72 -8.50 -17.60
CA ASN A 165 19.05 -9.57 -16.83
C ASN A 165 18.07 -9.15 -15.72
N ASP A 166 17.73 -7.86 -15.59
CA ASP A 166 16.75 -7.37 -14.64
C ASP A 166 15.31 -7.64 -15.13
N LEU A 167 14.62 -8.55 -14.43
CA LEU A 167 13.20 -8.75 -14.60
C LEU A 167 12.44 -7.49 -14.14
N THR A 168 11.70 -6.87 -15.05
CA THR A 168 10.73 -5.81 -14.74
C THR A 168 9.33 -6.22 -15.17
N MET A 169 8.32 -5.63 -14.53
CA MET A 169 6.92 -5.90 -14.79
C MET A 169 6.12 -4.61 -14.78
N THR A 170 5.11 -4.50 -15.65
CA THR A 170 4.23 -3.33 -15.73
C THR A 170 2.81 -3.70 -15.35
N VAL A 171 2.18 -2.89 -14.49
CA VAL A 171 0.75 -2.90 -14.19
C VAL A 171 0.08 -1.74 -14.92
N HIS A 172 -0.91 -2.04 -15.77
CA HIS A 172 -1.66 -1.01 -16.49
C HIS A 172 -2.77 -0.44 -15.61
N LEU A 173 -2.59 0.80 -15.14
CA LEU A 173 -3.37 1.38 -14.04
C LEU A 173 -4.87 1.47 -14.34
N LYS A 174 -5.23 1.93 -15.55
CA LYS A 174 -6.64 2.00 -16.02
C LYS A 174 -7.36 0.65 -16.02
N THR A 175 -6.62 -0.47 -16.05
CA THR A 175 -7.18 -1.83 -15.98
C THR A 175 -7.15 -2.39 -14.55
N VAL A 176 -6.04 -2.27 -13.82
CA VAL A 176 -5.94 -2.85 -12.46
C VAL A 176 -6.96 -2.21 -11.51
N ARG A 177 -7.19 -0.90 -11.62
CA ARG A 177 -8.21 -0.12 -10.89
C ARG A 177 -9.60 -0.74 -10.88
N LYS A 178 -9.99 -1.45 -11.95
CA LYS A 178 -11.31 -2.09 -12.10
C LYS A 178 -11.33 -3.57 -11.68
N ASN A 179 -10.15 -4.16 -11.50
CA ASN A 179 -9.93 -5.60 -11.39
C ASN A 179 -9.16 -5.98 -10.11
N LEU A 180 -9.10 -5.09 -9.11
CA LEU A 180 -8.66 -5.46 -7.76
C LEU A 180 -9.60 -6.55 -7.21
N ARG A 181 -9.02 -7.55 -6.53
CA ARG A 181 -9.72 -8.80 -6.19
C ARG A 181 -10.59 -8.63 -4.95
N HIS A 182 -10.12 -7.84 -4.00
CA HIS A 182 -10.76 -7.66 -2.70
C HIS A 182 -11.08 -6.20 -2.38
N LEU A 183 -10.68 -5.25 -3.24
CA LEU A 183 -11.02 -3.85 -3.12
C LEU A 183 -11.92 -3.38 -4.27
N ARG A 184 -12.86 -2.49 -3.98
CA ARG A 184 -13.62 -1.71 -4.95
C ARG A 184 -13.45 -0.23 -4.65
N MET A 185 -13.26 0.60 -5.68
CA MET A 185 -13.12 2.04 -5.51
C MET A 185 -14.49 2.71 -5.63
N ILE A 186 -14.74 3.72 -4.79
CA ILE A 186 -15.90 4.61 -4.88
C ILE A 186 -15.39 5.94 -5.42
N GLU A 187 -15.74 6.24 -6.67
CA GLU A 187 -15.42 7.50 -7.34
C GLU A 187 -16.57 8.51 -7.17
N LYS A 188 -16.25 9.79 -6.93
CA LYS A 188 -17.15 10.95 -6.99
C LYS A 188 -16.50 12.00 -7.89
N GLU A 189 -17.26 12.60 -8.81
CA GLU A 189 -16.75 13.64 -9.73
C GLU A 189 -15.48 13.24 -10.51
N GLY A 190 -15.33 11.94 -10.80
CA GLY A 190 -14.15 11.38 -11.49
C GLY A 190 -12.89 11.21 -10.64
N LYS A 191 -12.98 11.44 -9.31
CA LYS A 191 -11.91 11.18 -8.33
C LYS A 191 -12.28 10.05 -7.39
N THR A 192 -11.32 9.20 -7.01
CA THR A 192 -11.55 8.22 -5.93
C THR A 192 -11.71 8.92 -4.59
N VAL A 193 -12.72 8.54 -3.82
CA VAL A 193 -12.94 9.04 -2.44
C VAL A 193 -12.64 7.93 -1.44
N PHE A 194 -13.19 6.74 -1.65
CA PHE A 194 -13.07 5.60 -0.74
C PHE A 194 -12.63 4.32 -1.46
N PHE A 195 -12.05 3.40 -0.70
CA PHE A 195 -12.02 1.98 -1.07
C PHE A 195 -12.96 1.20 -0.15
N THR A 196 -13.84 0.40 -0.74
CA THR A 196 -14.55 -0.68 -0.05
C THR A 196 -13.64 -1.90 -0.04
N VAL A 197 -13.20 -2.33 1.14
CA VAL A 197 -12.26 -3.44 1.35
C VAL A 197 -13.02 -4.66 1.86
N LYS A 198 -12.87 -5.82 1.21
CA LYS A 198 -13.46 -7.08 1.67
C LYS A 198 -12.73 -7.57 2.93
N GLY A 199 -13.45 -7.58 4.05
CA GLY A 199 -12.94 -7.91 5.38
C GLY A 199 -12.84 -9.41 5.68
N VAL A 200 -13.45 -10.27 4.86
CA VAL A 200 -13.42 -11.74 5.03
C VAL A 200 -12.60 -12.42 3.92
N PRO A 201 -12.01 -13.61 4.19
CA PRO A 201 -11.35 -14.41 3.17
C PRO A 201 -12.18 -14.67 1.91
N ASP A 202 -11.51 -15.06 0.84
CA ASP A 202 -12.21 -15.75 -0.25
C ASP A 202 -12.66 -17.13 0.23
N LEU A 203 -13.94 -17.42 -0.01
CA LEU A 203 -14.45 -18.78 0.05
C LEU A 203 -13.64 -19.62 -0.93
N ILE A 204 -13.20 -20.79 -0.48
CA ILE A 204 -12.44 -21.72 -1.32
C ILE A 204 -13.38 -22.20 -2.43
N ALA A 205 -12.90 -22.08 -3.67
CA ALA A 205 -13.48 -22.68 -4.88
C ALA A 205 -12.56 -23.80 -5.37
#